data_AF-A0AAD2DPL4-F1
#
_entry.id   AF-A0AAD2DPL4-F1
#
_cell.length_a   1.000
_cell.length_b   1.000
_cell.length_c   1.000
_cell.angle_alpha   90.00
_cell.angle_beta   90.00
_cell.angle_gamma   90.00
#
_symmetry.space_group_name_H-M   'P 1'
#
loop_
_entity.id
_entity.type
_entity.pdbx_description
1 polymer ?
#
loop_
_entity_poly.entity_id
_entity_poly.type
_entity_poly.pdbx_seq_one_letter_code
_entity_poly.pdbx_strand_id
1 'polypeptide(L)'
;MGVHSDIRMDLKIAFIGCLMVVLAMAVIATTEETSSTPPLVVKKVKGKKMCDKGWECKGLSIYCCNLTITDYFQTYQFENLFEKRNTPVAHAVGFWDYHSFITAAALYQPIGFGTTGGKVMQMKEVAAFLGHVGCKTTCKCLLIILLWWVYRRSCELGNVLVVFKP
;
A
#
# COMPACT_ATOMS: atom_id res chain seq x y z
N MET A 1 14.49 35.23 48.73
CA MET A 1 15.12 35.34 47.40
C MET A 1 14.86 34.04 46.66
N GLY A 2 14.03 34.01 45.61
CA GLY A 2 13.76 32.74 44.92
C GLY A 2 12.63 32.67 43.88
N VAL A 3 12.18 33.79 43.29
CA VAL A 3 11.02 33.78 42.34
C VAL A 3 11.40 34.20 40.91
N HIS A 4 12.68 34.56 40.67
CA HIS A 4 13.14 35.04 39.35
C HIS A 4 13.69 33.90 38.45
N SER A 5 14.02 32.74 39.01
CA SER A 5 14.63 31.62 38.28
C SER A 5 13.63 30.68 37.61
N ASP A 6 12.38 30.60 38.08
CA ASP A 6 11.36 29.67 37.54
C ASP A 6 10.85 30.09 36.14
N ILE A 7 10.49 31.36 35.96
CA ILE A 7 9.94 31.89 34.69
C ILE A 7 10.92 31.72 33.51
N ARG A 8 12.23 31.77 33.78
CA ARG A 8 13.29 31.61 32.77
C ARG A 8 13.42 30.15 32.31
N MET A 9 13.11 29.18 33.17
CA MET A 9 13.16 27.76 32.85
C MET A 9 11.93 27.32 32.07
N ASP A 10 10.74 27.80 32.43
CA ASP A 10 9.50 27.50 31.71
C ASP A 10 9.52 28.00 30.26
N LEU A 11 10.07 29.19 30.01
CA LEU A 11 10.21 29.71 28.65
C LEU A 11 11.20 28.90 27.79
N LYS A 12 12.28 28.39 28.41
CA LYS A 12 13.25 27.53 27.71
C LYS A 12 12.69 26.14 27.44
N ILE A 13 11.95 25.56 28.39
CA ILE A 13 11.28 24.27 28.24
C ILE A 13 10.19 24.37 27.16
N ALA A 14 9.44 25.48 27.10
CA ALA A 14 8.49 25.74 26.02
C ALA A 14 9.18 25.89 24.65
N PHE A 15 10.32 26.59 24.58
CA PHE A 15 11.09 26.72 23.33
C PHE A 15 11.66 25.38 22.84
N ILE A 16 12.23 24.58 23.75
CA ILE A 16 12.76 23.25 23.44
C ILE A 16 11.62 22.32 23.02
N GLY A 17 10.47 22.38 23.70
CA GLY A 17 9.26 21.63 23.34
C GLY A 17 8.75 21.97 21.95
N CYS A 18 8.63 23.27 21.62
CA CYS A 18 8.24 23.71 20.28
C CYS A 18 9.26 23.28 19.20
N LEU A 19 10.57 23.36 19.48
CA LEU A 19 11.61 22.93 18.54
C LEU A 19 11.50 21.43 18.23
N MET A 20 11.25 20.59 19.24
CA MET A 20 11.07 19.15 19.07
C MET A 20 9.81 18.81 18.27
N VAL A 21 8.71 19.55 18.45
CA VAL A 21 7.48 19.38 17.67
C VAL A 21 7.68 19.78 16.20
N VAL A 22 8.42 20.86 15.93
CA VAL A 22 8.75 21.29 14.55
C VAL A 22 9.66 20.29 13.86
N LEU A 23 10.65 19.73 14.55
CA LEU A 23 11.52 18.68 14.02
C LEU A 23 10.73 17.39 13.73
N ALA A 24 9.81 16.99 14.60
CA ALA A 24 8.94 15.83 14.36
C ALA A 24 8.04 16.03 13.13
N MET A 25 7.51 17.24 12.92
CA MET A 25 6.72 17.59 11.73
C MET A 25 7.56 17.58 10.44
N ALA A 26 8.84 17.98 10.51
CA ALA A 26 9.74 17.94 9.37
C ALA A 26 10.07 16.50 8.92
N VAL A 27 10.11 15.53 9.85
CA VAL A 27 10.34 14.11 9.53
C VAL A 27 9.15 13.48 8.77
N ILE A 28 7.93 14.01 8.93
CA ILE A 28 6.74 13.52 8.21
C ILE A 28 6.73 14.01 6.74
N ALA A 29 7.43 15.11 6.43
CA ALA A 29 7.38 15.75 5.12
C ALA A 29 8.29 15.11 4.04
N THR A 30 9.15 14.15 4.38
CA THR A 30 10.10 13.54 3.43
C THR A 30 9.93 12.03 3.33
N THR A 31 8.76 11.57 2.88
CA THR A 31 8.62 10.21 2.34
C THR A 31 8.41 10.28 0.82
N GLU A 32 9.42 10.78 0.11
CA GLU A 32 9.60 10.39 -1.29
C GLU A 32 10.21 8.99 -1.32
N GLU A 33 9.38 7.97 -1.09
CA GLU A 33 9.72 6.58 -1.42
C GLU A 33 9.85 6.48 -2.94
N THR A 34 11.04 6.81 -3.42
CA THR A 34 11.41 6.67 -4.83
C THR A 34 11.43 5.19 -5.14
N SER A 35 10.61 4.78 -6.11
CA SER A 35 10.51 3.39 -6.55
C SER A 35 11.89 2.84 -6.89
N SER A 36 12.23 1.69 -6.31
CA SER A 36 13.52 0.98 -6.49
C SER A 36 13.78 0.50 -7.93
N THR A 37 12.83 0.68 -8.85
CA THR A 37 12.97 0.45 -10.29
C THR A 37 12.71 1.76 -11.06
N PRO A 38 13.71 2.29 -11.79
CA PRO A 38 13.50 3.48 -12.60
C PRO A 38 12.51 3.18 -13.75
N PRO A 39 11.54 4.07 -14.02
CA PRO A 39 10.62 3.89 -15.15
C PRO A 39 11.42 3.85 -16.46
N LEU A 40 11.09 2.89 -17.33
CA LEU A 40 11.82 2.61 -18.56
C LEU A 40 11.72 3.75 -19.58
N VAL A 41 10.59 4.49 -19.58
CA VAL A 41 10.40 5.68 -20.41
C VAL A 41 9.57 6.71 -19.65
N VAL A 42 10.07 7.94 -19.51
CA VAL A 42 9.31 9.08 -18.97
C VAL A 42 9.07 10.08 -20.09
N LYS A 43 7.81 10.32 -20.46
CA LYS A 43 7.42 11.36 -21.42
C LYS A 43 6.42 12.32 -20.79
N LYS A 44 6.60 13.62 -21.05
CA LYS A 44 5.58 14.62 -20.72
C LYS A 44 4.64 14.78 -21.91
N VAL A 45 3.39 14.38 -21.74
CA VAL A 45 2.35 14.59 -22.76
C VAL A 45 1.34 15.57 -22.16
N LYS A 46 1.16 16.73 -22.81
CA LYS A 46 0.25 17.80 -22.34
C LYS A 46 0.50 18.24 -20.88
N GLY A 47 1.77 18.38 -20.49
CA GLY A 47 2.17 18.82 -19.15
C GLY A 47 2.09 17.76 -18.04
N LYS A 48 1.48 16.60 -18.29
CA LYS A 48 1.43 15.48 -17.35
C LYS A 48 2.58 14.50 -17.61
N LYS A 49 3.28 14.08 -16.55
CA LYS A 49 4.29 13.02 -16.62
C LYS A 49 3.58 11.69 -16.88
N MET A 50 3.97 11.00 -17.95
CA MET A 50 3.54 9.64 -18.26
C MET A 50 4.77 8.74 -18.25
N CYS A 51 4.60 7.56 -17.68
CA CYS A 51 5.69 6.60 -17.54
C CYS A 51 5.28 5.27 -18.16
N ASP A 52 6.27 4.58 -18.71
CA ASP A 52 6.17 3.20 -19.18
C ASP A 52 7.04 2.34 -18.26
N LYS A 53 6.46 1.28 -17.69
CA LYS A 53 7.14 0.31 -16.82
C LYS A 53 7.15 -1.08 -17.44
N GLY A 54 7.28 -1.15 -18.77
CA GLY A 54 7.61 -2.38 -19.48
C GLY A 54 6.40 -3.30 -19.57
N TRP A 55 6.55 -4.54 -19.12
CA TRP A 55 5.52 -5.56 -19.28
C TRP A 55 4.35 -5.41 -18.29
N GLU A 56 4.61 -4.92 -17.07
CA GLU A 56 3.57 -4.76 -16.03
C GLU A 56 2.69 -3.53 -16.24
N CYS A 57 3.27 -2.46 -16.76
CA CYS A 57 2.49 -1.33 -17.22
C CYS A 57 2.95 -0.92 -18.61
N LYS A 58 2.28 -1.51 -19.59
CA LYS A 58 2.55 -1.29 -21.00
C LYS A 58 1.89 0.01 -21.47
N GLY A 59 2.72 0.90 -22.00
CA GLY A 59 2.27 2.15 -22.61
C GLY A 59 2.34 3.35 -21.67
N LEU A 60 2.27 4.54 -22.28
CA LEU A 60 2.41 5.80 -21.56
C LEU A 60 1.19 6.07 -20.69
N SER A 61 1.30 5.84 -19.39
CA SER A 61 0.24 6.13 -18.42
C SER A 61 0.72 7.08 -17.33
N ILE A 62 -0.20 7.93 -16.84
CA ILE A 62 0.02 8.77 -15.66
C ILE A 62 0.11 7.93 -14.37
N TYR A 63 -0.51 6.74 -14.35
CA TYR A 63 -0.60 5.92 -13.15
C TYR A 63 0.67 5.08 -12.93
N CYS A 64 1.43 4.83 -13.99
CA CYS A 64 2.62 3.96 -13.94
C CYS A 64 3.91 4.66 -13.58
N CYS A 65 3.83 5.95 -13.24
CA CYS A 65 4.95 6.69 -12.70
C CYS A 65 5.23 6.37 -11.23
N ASN A 66 4.28 5.74 -10.53
CA ASN A 66 4.45 5.31 -9.14
C ASN A 66 4.87 3.83 -9.08
N LEU A 67 4.76 3.19 -7.92
CA LEU A 67 4.96 1.76 -7.72
C LEU A 67 3.94 0.92 -8.51
N THR A 68 4.40 -0.23 -8.99
CA THR A 68 3.59 -1.31 -9.56
C THR A 68 3.23 -2.32 -8.47
N ILE A 69 2.30 -3.23 -8.77
CA ILE A 69 1.85 -4.20 -7.78
C ILE A 69 3.00 -5.12 -7.34
N THR A 70 3.92 -5.51 -8.23
CA THR A 70 5.05 -6.38 -7.85
C THR A 70 6.08 -5.68 -6.97
N ASP A 71 6.17 -4.35 -7.01
CA ASP A 71 7.09 -3.57 -6.16
C ASP A 71 6.72 -3.69 -4.66
N TYR A 72 5.45 -3.93 -4.33
CA TYR A 72 4.98 -3.97 -2.94
C TYR A 72 4.18 -5.22 -2.56
N PHE A 73 3.78 -6.05 -3.52
CA PHE A 73 3.03 -7.28 -3.31
C PHE A 73 3.74 -8.46 -3.95
N GLN A 74 4.48 -9.20 -3.14
CA GLN A 74 5.32 -10.31 -3.60
C GLN A 74 4.59 -11.66 -3.53
N THR A 75 5.13 -12.66 -4.22
CA THR A 75 4.56 -14.02 -4.30
C THR A 75 4.33 -14.64 -2.92
N TYR A 76 5.25 -14.46 -1.97
CA TYR A 76 5.10 -15.03 -0.62
C TYR A 76 3.88 -14.46 0.12
N GLN A 77 3.58 -13.18 -0.05
CA GLN A 77 2.42 -12.54 0.57
C GLN A 77 1.12 -13.09 -0.02
N PHE A 78 1.10 -13.33 -1.33
CA PHE A 78 -0.02 -13.97 -2.00
C PHE A 78 -0.23 -15.41 -1.52
N GLU A 79 0.84 -16.19 -1.38
CA GLU A 79 0.77 -17.56 -0.89
C GLU A 79 0.28 -17.63 0.56
N ASN A 80 0.77 -16.75 1.42
CA ASN A 80 0.33 -16.64 2.82
C ASN A 80 -1.13 -16.17 2.94
N LEU A 81 -1.59 -15.31 2.01
CA LEU A 81 -2.99 -14.87 2.02
C LEU A 81 -3.95 -16.00 1.61
N PHE A 82 -3.49 -16.92 0.77
CA PHE A 82 -4.28 -18.01 0.20
C PHE A 82 -3.65 -19.39 0.43
N GLU A 83 -3.19 -19.67 1.66
CA GLU A 83 -2.49 -20.91 2.02
C GLU A 83 -3.33 -22.16 1.76
N LYS A 84 -4.64 -22.09 1.99
CA LYS A 84 -5.55 -23.24 1.90
C LYS A 84 -6.19 -23.44 0.52
N ARG A 85 -5.86 -22.59 -0.47
CA ARG A 85 -6.48 -22.63 -1.81
C ARG A 85 -6.21 -23.94 -2.57
N ASN A 86 -5.08 -24.58 -2.30
CA ASN A 86 -4.62 -25.79 -2.97
C ASN A 86 -4.88 -27.07 -2.15
N THR A 87 -5.69 -26.99 -1.10
CA THR A 87 -6.09 -28.19 -0.35
C THR A 87 -6.94 -29.10 -1.24
N PRO A 88 -6.88 -30.43 -1.11
CA PRO A 88 -7.62 -31.37 -1.96
C PRO A 88 -9.16 -31.28 -1.80
N VAL A 89 -9.63 -30.49 -0.82
CA VAL A 89 -11.05 -30.18 -0.59
C VAL A 89 -11.50 -28.95 -1.39
N ALA A 90 -10.55 -28.19 -1.97
CA ALA A 90 -10.85 -27.00 -2.77
C ALA A 90 -11.20 -27.38 -4.22
N HIS A 91 -12.24 -26.75 -4.76
CA HIS A 91 -12.72 -27.01 -6.12
C HIS A 91 -11.80 -26.47 -7.23
N ALA A 92 -10.78 -25.66 -6.89
CA ALA A 92 -9.95 -24.92 -7.85
C ALA A 92 -8.45 -25.01 -7.50
N VAL A 93 -7.97 -26.22 -7.20
CA VAL A 93 -6.54 -26.47 -6.92
C VAL A 93 -5.70 -26.01 -8.11
N GLY A 94 -4.72 -25.14 -7.85
CA GLY A 94 -3.80 -24.64 -8.87
C GLY A 94 -4.37 -23.60 -9.86
N PHE A 95 -5.66 -23.24 -9.76
CA PHE A 95 -6.25 -22.24 -10.65
C PHE A 95 -5.86 -20.80 -10.29
N TRP A 96 -5.65 -20.53 -8.99
CA TRP A 96 -5.24 -19.23 -8.47
C TRP A 96 -3.75 -19.23 -8.17
N ASP A 97 -2.93 -18.71 -9.07
CA ASP A 97 -1.50 -18.49 -8.87
C ASP A 97 -1.13 -17.00 -8.97
N TYR A 98 -0.01 -16.64 -8.35
CA TYR A 98 0.45 -15.25 -8.31
C TYR A 98 0.79 -14.72 -9.71
N HIS A 99 1.36 -15.56 -10.58
CA HIS A 99 1.75 -15.14 -11.92
C HIS A 99 0.53 -14.80 -12.77
N SER A 100 -0.53 -15.62 -12.72
CA SER A 100 -1.81 -15.28 -13.36
C SER A 100 -2.43 -14.00 -12.81
N PHE A 101 -2.37 -13.78 -11.49
CA PHE A 101 -2.86 -12.54 -10.89
C PHE A 101 -2.12 -11.30 -11.40
N ILE A 102 -0.78 -11.30 -11.37
CA ILE A 102 0.02 -10.15 -11.83
C ILE A 102 -0.14 -9.94 -13.33
N THR A 103 -0.18 -11.01 -14.13
CA THR A 103 -0.39 -10.92 -15.58
C THR A 103 -1.74 -10.28 -15.91
N ALA A 104 -2.80 -10.67 -15.19
CA ALA A 104 -4.11 -10.05 -15.36
C ALA A 104 -4.13 -8.60 -14.87
N ALA A 105 -3.46 -8.31 -13.75
CA ALA A 105 -3.37 -6.97 -13.20
C ALA A 105 -2.61 -6.00 -14.11
N ALA A 106 -1.58 -6.48 -14.82
CA ALA A 106 -0.78 -5.67 -15.76
C ALA A 106 -1.62 -5.01 -16.87
N LEU A 107 -2.75 -5.62 -17.24
CA LEU A 107 -3.68 -5.02 -18.20
C LEU A 107 -4.43 -3.80 -17.64
N TYR A 108 -4.58 -3.73 -16.32
CA TYR A 108 -5.38 -2.72 -15.63
C TYR A 108 -4.54 -1.74 -14.80
N GLN A 109 -3.26 -2.03 -14.55
CA GLN A 109 -2.32 -1.08 -13.94
C GLN A 109 -2.20 0.24 -14.72
N PRO A 110 -2.18 0.26 -16.09
CA PRO A 110 -2.14 1.50 -16.86
C PRO A 110 -3.38 2.38 -16.69
N ILE A 111 -4.51 1.83 -16.24
CA ILE A 111 -5.73 2.61 -15.99
C ILE A 111 -5.96 2.90 -14.50
N GLY A 112 -5.06 2.43 -13.62
CA GLY A 112 -5.02 2.83 -12.21
C GLY A 112 -5.13 1.70 -11.19
N PHE A 113 -5.34 0.44 -11.59
CA PHE A 113 -5.49 -0.67 -10.63
C PHE A 113 -4.18 -0.91 -9.86
N GLY A 114 -4.21 -0.71 -8.54
CA GLY A 114 -3.04 -0.90 -7.66
C GLY A 114 -1.89 0.07 -7.92
N THR A 115 -2.09 1.09 -8.75
CA THR A 115 -1.08 2.10 -9.09
C THR A 115 -1.53 3.51 -8.72
N THR A 116 -2.77 3.67 -8.24
CA THR A 116 -3.36 4.97 -7.87
C THR A 116 -3.05 5.38 -6.42
N GLY A 117 -2.68 6.63 -6.24
CA GLY A 117 -2.35 7.20 -4.93
C GLY A 117 -0.93 6.86 -4.48
N GLY A 118 -0.66 6.93 -3.17
CA GLY A 118 0.62 6.50 -2.58
C GLY A 118 0.63 5.02 -2.22
N LYS A 119 1.80 4.48 -1.86
CA LYS A 119 2.03 3.07 -1.51
C LYS A 119 0.96 2.46 -0.59
N VAL A 120 0.62 3.16 0.49
CA VAL A 120 -0.39 2.68 1.45
C VAL A 120 -1.78 2.57 0.82
N MET A 121 -2.16 3.49 -0.07
CA MET A 121 -3.44 3.43 -0.79
C MET A 121 -3.46 2.27 -1.78
N GLN A 122 -2.36 2.07 -2.52
CA GLN A 122 -2.20 0.96 -3.46
C GLN A 122 -2.32 -0.40 -2.75
N MET A 123 -1.67 -0.56 -1.60
CA MET A 123 -1.81 -1.75 -0.75
C MET A 123 -3.26 -1.96 -0.29
N LYS A 124 -3.94 -0.90 0.16
CA LYS A 124 -5.36 -0.99 0.60
C LYS A 124 -6.29 -1.39 -0.54
N GLU A 125 -6.06 -0.88 -1.76
CA GLU A 125 -6.85 -1.22 -2.95
C GLU A 125 -6.72 -2.71 -3.28
N VAL A 126 -5.48 -3.22 -3.39
CA VAL A 126 -5.22 -4.64 -3.67
C VAL A 126 -5.76 -5.53 -2.56
N ALA A 127 -5.58 -5.16 -1.30
CA ALA A 127 -6.14 -5.88 -0.16
C ALA A 127 -7.67 -5.93 -0.18
N ALA A 128 -8.33 -4.82 -0.53
CA ALA A 128 -9.79 -4.76 -0.60
C ALA A 128 -10.33 -5.61 -1.76
N PHE A 129 -9.66 -5.56 -2.92
CA PHE A 129 -9.99 -6.39 -4.07
C PHE A 129 -9.86 -7.88 -3.74
N LEU A 130 -8.70 -8.30 -3.22
CA LEU A 130 -8.43 -9.70 -2.88
C LEU A 130 -9.35 -10.20 -1.77
N GLY A 131 -9.66 -9.37 -0.78
CA GLY A 131 -10.63 -9.71 0.28
C GLY A 131 -12.05 -9.91 -0.26
N HIS A 132 -12.49 -9.05 -1.18
CA HIS A 132 -13.81 -9.17 -1.82
C HIS A 132 -13.93 -10.42 -2.68
N VAL A 133 -12.94 -10.67 -3.54
CA VAL A 133 -12.94 -11.87 -4.40
C VAL A 133 -12.80 -13.13 -3.54
N GLY A 134 -11.94 -13.09 -2.53
CA GLY A 134 -11.78 -14.16 -1.54
C GLY A 134 -13.11 -14.54 -0.88
N CYS A 135 -13.93 -13.60 -0.40
CA CYS A 135 -15.23 -13.95 0.20
C CYS A 135 -16.13 -14.69 -0.78
N LYS A 136 -16.18 -14.24 -2.04
CA LYS A 136 -16.99 -14.86 -3.09
C LYS A 136 -16.53 -16.27 -3.45
N THR A 137 -15.23 -16.56 -3.33
CA THR A 137 -14.67 -17.88 -3.66
C THR A 137 -14.49 -18.79 -2.44
N THR A 138 -14.73 -18.30 -1.22
CA THR A 138 -14.65 -19.11 0.00
C THR A 138 -15.96 -19.81 0.34
N CYS A 139 -15.88 -21.06 0.78
CA CYS A 139 -17.02 -21.82 1.30
C CYS A 139 -17.47 -21.38 2.72
N LYS A 140 -16.87 -20.33 3.32
CA LYS A 140 -17.11 -19.86 4.71
C LYS A 140 -17.30 -18.34 4.84
N CYS A 141 -17.94 -17.69 3.85
CA CYS A 141 -18.16 -16.24 3.82
C CYS A 141 -19.03 -15.71 5.00
N LEU A 142 -19.70 -16.59 5.78
CA LEU A 142 -20.49 -16.19 6.96
C LEU A 142 -19.65 -15.63 8.14
N LEU A 143 -18.34 -15.91 8.23
CA LEU A 143 -17.46 -15.29 9.24
C LEU A 143 -16.77 -14.00 8.73
N ILE A 144 -16.91 -13.68 7.44
CA ILE A 144 -16.21 -12.54 6.83
C ILE A 144 -16.97 -11.22 7.00
N ILE A 145 -18.26 -11.20 7.34
CA ILE A 145 -18.97 -9.94 7.64
C ILE A 145 -18.41 -9.29 8.93
N LEU A 146 -18.03 -10.10 9.93
CA LEU A 146 -17.27 -9.62 11.09
C LEU A 146 -15.83 -9.22 10.71
N LEU A 147 -15.20 -9.94 9.78
CA LEU A 147 -13.90 -9.54 9.22
C LEU A 147 -14.00 -8.28 8.37
N TRP A 148 -15.14 -7.91 7.79
CA TRP A 148 -15.29 -6.66 7.05
C TRP A 148 -15.38 -5.48 8.01
N TRP A 149 -15.98 -5.68 9.20
CA TRP A 149 -15.92 -4.72 10.28
C TRP A 149 -14.52 -4.62 10.91
N VAL A 150 -13.82 -5.75 11.09
CA VAL A 150 -12.41 -5.80 11.53
C VAL A 150 -11.45 -5.29 10.44
N TYR A 151 -11.76 -5.44 9.15
CA TYR A 151 -11.00 -4.94 8.02
C TYR A 151 -11.23 -3.44 7.85
N ARG A 152 -12.47 -2.96 8.01
CA ARG A 152 -12.79 -1.53 8.10
C ARG A 152 -12.04 -0.89 9.27
N ARG A 153 -12.05 -1.55 10.44
CA ARG A 153 -11.33 -1.10 11.64
C ARG A 153 -9.80 -1.27 11.52
N SER A 154 -9.30 -2.26 10.79
CA SER A 154 -7.85 -2.46 10.52
C SER A 154 -7.32 -1.56 9.40
N CYS A 155 -8.16 -1.14 8.45
CA CYS A 155 -7.86 -0.10 7.47
C CYS A 155 -7.77 1.28 8.12
N GLU A 156 -8.57 1.52 9.17
CA GLU A 156 -8.52 2.72 10.02
C GLU A 156 -7.34 2.67 11.02
N LEU A 157 -6.99 1.50 11.55
CA LEU A 157 -5.89 1.31 12.52
C LEU A 157 -4.53 0.98 11.87
N GLY A 158 -4.41 1.00 10.54
CA GLY A 158 -3.15 0.75 9.84
C GLY A 158 -2.67 -0.72 9.82
N ASN A 159 -3.44 -1.67 10.35
CA ASN A 159 -3.05 -3.09 10.42
C ASN A 159 -3.15 -3.85 9.08
N VAL A 160 -3.74 -3.28 8.03
CA VAL A 160 -3.62 -3.86 6.67
C VAL A 160 -2.16 -3.85 6.18
N LEU A 161 -1.30 -2.98 6.74
CA LEU A 161 0.14 -3.03 6.50
C LEU A 161 0.80 -4.31 7.02
N VAL A 162 0.16 -5.12 7.88
CA VAL A 162 0.79 -6.34 8.42
C VAL A 162 0.91 -7.44 7.36
N VAL A 163 -0.03 -7.52 6.41
CA VAL A 163 0.03 -8.46 5.28
C VAL A 163 1.07 -8.03 4.24
N PHE A 164 1.27 -6.71 4.12
CA PHE A 164 2.18 -6.08 3.16
C PHE A 164 3.50 -5.61 3.80
N LYS A 165 3.79 -6.09 5.02
CA LYS A 165 5.03 -5.76 5.72
C LYS A 165 6.19 -6.51 5.03
N PRO A 166 7.32 -5.84 4.74
CA PRO A 166 8.49 -6.51 4.21
C PRO A 166 9.01 -7.59 5.16
#